data_AF-A0A1L7XUJ0-F1
#
_entry.id   AF-A0A1L7XUJ0-F1
#
_cell.length_a   1.000
_cell.length_b   1.000
_cell.length_c   1.000
_cell.angle_alpha   90.00
_cell.angle_beta   90.00
_cell.angle_gamma   90.00
#
_symmetry.space_group_name_H-M   'P 1'
#
loop_
_entity.id
_entity.type
_entity.pdbx_description
1 polymer ?
#
loop_
_entity_poly.entity_id
_entity_poly.type
_entity_poly.pdbx_seq_one_letter_code
_entity_poly.pdbx_strand_id
1 'polypeptide(L)'
;MSQPTTQQREAVALRLEDLIDAITEHPQWRPQPNPNPTLYHVWDFVMRSKYMLSEYDNIKAGRPIQRPEQFRDGAGSGDEAALRCFQEVSAALWCSR
;
A
#
# COMPACT_ATOMS: atom_id res chain seq x y z
N MET A 1 -14.78 -14.73 1.20
CA MET A 1 -14.82 -13.27 0.97
C MET A 1 -14.69 -13.03 -0.53
N SER A 2 -15.40 -12.05 -1.09
CA SER A 2 -15.36 -11.72 -2.52
C SER A 2 -14.15 -10.84 -2.86
N GLN A 3 -13.71 -10.88 -4.12
CA GLN A 3 -12.70 -9.95 -4.64
C GLN A 3 -13.21 -8.50 -4.52
N PRO A 4 -12.37 -7.53 -4.12
CA PRO A 4 -12.71 -6.12 -4.19
C PRO A 4 -13.05 -5.69 -5.62
N THR A 5 -14.02 -4.80 -5.74
CA THR A 5 -14.32 -4.10 -6.98
C THR A 5 -13.23 -3.08 -7.31
N THR A 6 -13.14 -2.67 -8.58
CA THR A 6 -12.25 -1.58 -8.99
C THR A 6 -12.47 -0.32 -8.17
N GLN A 7 -13.73 0.06 -7.93
CA GLN A 7 -14.09 1.23 -7.12
C GLN A 7 -13.59 1.14 -5.68
N GLN A 8 -13.63 -0.05 -5.06
CA GLN A 8 -13.08 -0.24 -3.71
C GLN A 8 -11.56 -0.09 -3.70
N ARG A 9 -10.86 -0.59 -4.71
CA ARG A 9 -9.41 -0.44 -4.83
C ARG A 9 -9.01 1.02 -5.07
N GLU A 10 -9.73 1.74 -5.93
CA GLU A 10 -9.53 3.16 -6.18
C GLU A 10 -9.76 4.00 -4.92
N ALA A 11 -10.81 3.70 -4.14
CA ALA A 11 -11.07 4.39 -2.88
C ALA A 11 -9.94 4.20 -1.84
N VAL A 12 -9.34 3.00 -1.79
CA VAL A 12 -8.16 2.74 -0.95
C VAL A 12 -6.93 3.48 -1.49
N ALA A 13 -6.73 3.49 -2.82
CA ALA A 13 -5.61 4.20 -3.45
C ALA A 13 -5.65 5.71 -3.15
N LEU A 14 -6.81 6.34 -3.27
CA LEU A 14 -7.01 7.76 -2.97
C LEU A 14 -6.69 8.07 -1.50
N ARG A 15 -7.14 7.22 -0.56
CA ARG A 15 -6.81 7.42 0.87
C ARG A 15 -5.32 7.29 1.15
N LEU A 16 -4.61 6.41 0.45
CA LEU A 16 -3.16 6.30 0.57
C LEU A 16 -2.47 7.55 0.02
N GLU A 17 -2.99 8.15 -1.05
CA GLU A 17 -2.53 9.44 -1.58
C GLU A 17 -2.74 10.57 -0.58
N ASP A 18 -3.93 10.69 -0.02
CA ASP A 18 -4.24 11.69 1.02
C ASP A 18 -3.27 11.58 2.22
N LEU A 19 -2.92 10.34 2.62
CA LEU A 19 -1.95 10.11 3.69
C LEU A 19 -0.52 10.51 3.29
N ILE A 20 -0.10 10.21 2.06
CA ILE A 20 1.22 10.63 1.56
C ILE A 20 1.31 12.16 1.57
N ASP A 21 0.29 12.84 1.04
CA ASP A 21 0.22 14.29 1.00
C ASP A 21 0.26 14.87 2.43
N ALA A 22 -0.59 14.39 3.33
CA ALA A 22 -0.60 14.85 4.73
C ALA A 22 0.75 14.65 5.46
N ILE A 23 1.46 13.54 5.19
CA ILE A 23 2.77 13.30 5.78
C ILE A 23 3.83 14.23 5.19
N THR A 24 3.82 14.43 3.87
CA THR A 24 4.83 15.24 3.17
C THR A 24 4.64 16.75 3.37
N GLU A 25 3.41 17.19 3.64
CA GLU A 25 3.08 18.57 4.02
C GLU A 25 3.30 18.86 5.51
N HIS A 26 3.52 17.82 6.33
CA HIS A 26 3.68 17.98 7.77
C HIS A 26 4.87 18.91 8.09
N PRO A 27 4.77 19.88 9.02
CA PRO A 27 5.83 20.87 9.27
C PRO A 27 7.19 20.29 9.67
N GLN A 28 7.19 19.09 10.26
CA GLN A 28 8.40 18.35 10.63
C GLN A 28 8.93 17.45 9.50
N TRP A 29 8.20 17.30 8.40
CA TRP A 29 8.70 16.66 7.19
C TRP A 29 9.79 17.55 6.57
N ARG A 30 10.87 16.91 6.13
CA ARG A 30 11.94 17.54 5.36
C ARG A 30 12.27 16.63 4.18
N PRO A 31 12.67 17.19 3.02
CA PRO A 31 13.10 16.40 1.88
C PRO A 31 14.18 15.38 2.27
N GLN A 32 14.16 14.21 1.60
CA GLN A 32 14.94 13.06 2.02
C GLN A 32 16.46 13.34 2.07
N PRO A 33 17.18 12.81 3.09
CA PRO A 33 16.66 11.98 4.18
C PRO A 33 15.88 12.80 5.23
N ASN A 34 14.64 12.38 5.54
CA ASN A 34 13.84 13.05 6.56
C ASN A 34 14.42 12.75 7.96
N PRO A 35 14.80 13.76 8.75
CA PRO A 35 15.39 13.56 10.08
C PRO A 35 14.37 13.10 11.13
N ASN A 36 13.06 13.14 10.85
CA ASN A 36 12.03 12.60 11.73
C ASN A 36 11.77 11.11 11.42
N PRO A 37 12.29 10.18 12.23
CA PRO A 37 12.22 8.75 11.93
C PRO A 37 10.78 8.22 11.93
N THR A 38 9.93 8.74 12.81
CA THR A 38 8.52 8.32 12.88
C THR A 38 7.78 8.68 11.60
N LEU A 39 7.88 9.94 11.14
CA LEU A 39 7.25 10.36 9.89
C LEU A 39 7.81 9.59 8.70
N TYR A 40 9.13 9.36 8.67
CA TYR A 40 9.75 8.54 7.63
C TYR A 40 9.17 7.12 7.58
N HIS A 41 9.03 6.44 8.72
CA HIS A 41 8.50 5.08 8.76
C HIS A 41 7.02 5.00 8.37
N VAL A 42 6.21 6.00 8.75
CA VAL A 42 4.82 6.06 8.32
C VAL A 42 4.74 6.31 6.81
N TRP A 43 5.55 7.23 6.27
CA TRP A 43 5.61 7.47 4.83
C TRP A 43 6.07 6.24 4.05
N ASP A 44 7.14 5.58 4.48
CA ASP A 44 7.66 4.34 3.86
C ASP A 44 6.60 3.24 3.84
N PHE A 45 5.87 3.09 4.94
CA PHE A 45 4.77 2.16 5.04
C PHE A 45 3.64 2.47 4.06
N VAL A 46 3.16 3.72 3.99
CA VAL A 46 2.08 4.11 3.08
C VAL A 46 2.51 3.98 1.62
N MET A 47 3.75 4.35 1.29
CA MET A 47 4.33 4.17 -0.04
C MET A 47 4.40 2.69 -0.44
N ARG A 48 4.81 1.80 0.48
CA ARG A 48 4.82 0.35 0.25
C ARG A 48 3.40 -0.18 0.04
N SER A 49 2.43 0.25 0.85
CA SER A 49 1.03 -0.14 0.68
C SER A 49 0.45 0.30 -0.66
N LYS A 50 0.78 1.52 -1.13
CA LYS A 50 0.38 2.01 -2.45
C LYS A 50 0.98 1.16 -3.57
N TYR A 51 2.26 0.80 -3.46
CA TYR A 51 2.92 -0.11 -4.38
C TYR A 51 2.23 -1.49 -4.41
N MET A 52 2.01 -2.11 -3.25
CA MET A 52 1.36 -3.43 -3.17
C MET A 52 -0.03 -3.41 -3.82
N LEU A 53 -0.83 -2.37 -3.57
CA LEU A 53 -2.15 -2.21 -4.20
C LEU A 53 -2.07 -2.08 -5.73
N SER A 54 -1.05 -1.38 -6.24
CA SER A 54 -0.83 -1.21 -7.69
C SER A 54 -0.52 -2.53 -8.39
N GLU A 55 0.04 -3.51 -7.67
CA GLU A 55 0.37 -4.84 -8.19
C GLU A 55 -0.80 -5.83 -8.11
N TYR A 56 -1.96 -5.42 -7.57
CA TYR A 56 -3.10 -6.32 -7.36
C TYR A 56 -3.48 -7.09 -8.64
N ASP A 57 -3.64 -6.39 -9.77
CA ASP A 57 -4.09 -7.03 -11.02
C ASP A 57 -2.99 -7.91 -11.62
N ASN A 58 -1.72 -7.58 -11.38
CA ASN A 58 -0.60 -8.44 -11.75
C ASN A 58 -0.60 -9.73 -10.93
N ILE A 59 -0.75 -9.63 -9.60
CA ILE A 59 -0.86 -10.80 -8.70
C ILE A 59 -2.05 -11.67 -9.12
N LYS A 60 -3.22 -11.06 -9.33
CA LYS A 60 -4.45 -11.76 -9.74
C LYS A 60 -4.25 -12.53 -11.04
N ALA A 61 -3.61 -11.91 -12.04
CA ALA A 61 -3.34 -12.52 -13.33
C ALA A 61 -2.11 -13.44 -13.34
N GLY A 62 -1.39 -13.59 -12.22
CA GLY A 62 -0.14 -14.35 -12.16
C GLY A 62 0.99 -13.76 -12.99
N ARG A 63 0.96 -12.44 -13.23
CA ARG A 63 2.01 -11.71 -13.96
C ARG A 63 3.18 -11.38 -13.04
N PRO A 64 4.39 -11.21 -13.59
CA PRO A 64 5.54 -10.74 -12.83
C PRO A 64 5.25 -9.38 -12.15
N ILE A 65 5.68 -9.25 -10.90
CA ILE A 65 5.65 -8.00 -10.13
C ILE A 65 7.03 -7.35 -10.13
N GLN A 66 7.10 -6.02 -10.02
CA GLN A 66 8.37 -5.30 -10.19
C GLN A 66 9.31 -5.40 -8.99
N ARG A 67 8.76 -5.40 -7.77
CA ARG A 67 9.48 -5.32 -6.49
C ARG A 67 8.97 -6.39 -5.52
N PRO A 68 9.22 -7.69 -5.80
CA PRO A 68 8.72 -8.78 -4.97
C PRO A 68 9.21 -8.74 -3.52
N GLU A 69 10.34 -8.09 -3.26
CA GLU A 69 10.92 -7.94 -1.92
C GLU A 69 10.11 -7.00 -1.00
N GLN A 70 9.14 -6.26 -1.54
CA GLN A 70 8.20 -5.47 -0.74
C GLN A 70 7.13 -6.33 -0.05
N PHE A 71 6.98 -7.60 -0.44
CA PHE A 71 6.01 -8.54 0.12
C PHE A 71 6.71 -9.45 1.13
N ARG A 72 6.24 -9.46 2.38
CA ARG A 72 6.91 -10.14 3.51
C ARG A 72 7.13 -11.64 3.26
N ASP A 73 6.10 -12.31 2.74
CA ASP A 73 6.10 -13.76 2.48
C ASP A 73 5.98 -14.07 0.97
N GLY A 74 6.31 -13.07 0.13
CA GLY A 74 6.06 -13.09 -1.31
C GLY A 74 4.60 -12.75 -1.67
N ALA A 75 4.40 -12.22 -2.87
CA ALA A 75 3.07 -11.76 -3.29
C ALA A 75 2.10 -12.91 -3.63
N GLY A 76 2.63 -14.10 -3.98
CA GLY A 76 1.83 -15.20 -4.53
C GLY A 76 1.22 -14.88 -5.89
N SER A 77 0.24 -15.68 -6.32
CA SER A 77 -0.50 -15.46 -7.56
C SER A 77 -1.95 -15.96 -7.45
N GLY A 78 -2.81 -15.42 -8.32
CA GLY A 78 -4.23 -15.77 -8.39
C GLY A 78 -5.12 -14.96 -7.46
N ASP A 79 -6.42 -15.26 -7.51
CA ASP A 79 -7.47 -14.51 -6.80
C ASP A 79 -7.24 -14.44 -5.28
N GLU A 80 -6.84 -15.55 -4.66
CA GLU A 80 -6.62 -15.59 -3.21
C GLU A 80 -5.45 -14.69 -2.78
N ALA A 81 -4.36 -14.73 -3.55
CA ALA A 81 -3.18 -13.91 -3.29
C ALA A 81 -3.49 -12.41 -3.46
N ALA A 82 -4.22 -12.06 -4.53
CA ALA A 82 -4.66 -10.68 -4.76
C ALA A 82 -5.58 -10.19 -3.63
N LEU A 83 -6.51 -11.03 -3.17
CA LEU A 83 -7.39 -10.69 -2.05
C LEU A 83 -6.60 -10.47 -0.75
N ARG A 84 -5.63 -11.32 -0.43
CA ARG A 84 -4.75 -11.13 0.73
C ARG A 84 -3.99 -9.82 0.63
N CYS A 85 -3.39 -9.52 -0.51
CA CYS A 85 -2.71 -8.24 -0.76
C CYS A 85 -3.63 -7.04 -0.47
N PHE A 86 -4.86 -7.05 -1.00
CA PHE A 86 -5.82 -5.99 -0.72
C PHE A 86 -6.22 -5.90 0.75
N GLN A 87 -6.36 -7.04 1.44
CA GLN A 87 -6.68 -7.07 2.87
C GLN A 87 -5.55 -6.51 3.73
N GLU A 88 -4.30 -6.84 3.41
CA GLU A 88 -3.12 -6.30 4.09
C GLU A 88 -3.04 -4.79 3.94
N VAL A 89 -3.20 -4.28 2.71
CA VAL A 89 -3.25 -2.84 2.43
C VAL A 89 -4.44 -2.18 3.12
N SER A 90 -5.59 -2.84 3.14
CA SER A 90 -6.78 -2.26 3.77
C SER A 90 -6.64 -2.21 5.29
N ALA A 91 -6.18 -3.29 5.94
CA ALA A 91 -6.02 -3.34 7.40
C ALA A 91 -5.15 -2.20 7.94
N ALA A 92 -4.13 -1.80 7.17
CA ALA A 92 -3.30 -0.62 7.44
C ALA A 92 -4.10 0.67 7.64
N LEU A 93 -5.21 0.84 6.92
CA LEU A 93 -6.06 2.04 6.96
C LEU A 93 -7.12 2.01 8.07
N TRP A 94 -7.46 0.84 8.63
CA TRP A 94 -8.54 0.69 9.62
C TRP A 94 -8.06 0.56 11.07
N CYS A 95 -6.76 0.30 11.30
CA CYS A 95 -6.16 0.28 12.64
C CYS A 95 -5.90 1.68 13.26
N SER A 96 -6.29 2.76 12.59
CA SER A 96 -6.12 4.15 13.04
C SER A 96 -7.40 4.79 13.60
N ARG A 97 -8.35 3.99 14.09
CA ARG A 97 -9.56 4.46 14.80
C ARG A 97 -9.52 4.14 16.28
#